data_AF-A0A7D5ND51-F1
#
_entry.id   AF-A0A7D5ND51-F1
#
_cell.length_a   1.000
_cell.length_b   1.000
_cell.length_c   1.000
_cell.angle_alpha   90.00
_cell.angle_beta   90.00
_cell.angle_gamma   90.00
#
_symmetry.space_group_name_H-M   'P 1'
#
loop_
_entity.id
_entity.type
_entity.pdbx_description
1 polymer ?
#
loop_
_entity_poly.entity_id
_entity_poly.type
_entity_poly.pdbx_seq_one_letter_code
_entity_poly.pdbx_strand_id
1 'polypeptide(L)' 'MIGPKDFLGWAKRPRSRIALEAVRSLSSRDRRFRAIWDTLVERGVVSEQGVPQKIWTGTQWQPVGETWLSIS' A
#
# COMPACT_ATOMS: atom_id res chain seq x y z
N MET A 1 7.59 -8.31 26.70
CA MET A 1 6.17 -7.91 26.51
C MET A 1 5.90 -7.76 25.03
N ILE A 2 5.25 -8.72 24.38
CA ILE A 2 4.83 -8.63 22.98
C ILE A 2 3.33 -8.34 23.00
N GLY A 3 2.96 -7.06 23.02
CA GLY A 3 1.58 -6.65 22.75
C GLY A 3 1.18 -7.11 21.34
N PRO A 4 -0.13 -7.25 21.02
CA PRO A 4 -0.60 -7.83 19.77
C PRO A 4 0.09 -7.13 18.61
N LYS A 5 1.03 -7.84 17.99
CA LYS A 5 1.79 -7.40 16.82
C LYS A 5 0.76 -6.91 15.83
N ASP A 6 0.72 -5.60 15.55
CA ASP A 6 -0.28 -4.96 14.69
C ASP A 6 -0.32 -5.74 13.36
N PHE A 7 -1.26 -6.70 13.25
CA PHE A 7 -1.26 -7.70 12.17
C PHE A 7 -1.49 -7.04 10.80
N LEU A 8 -1.94 -5.78 10.81
CA LEU A 8 -2.20 -4.92 9.67
C LEU A 8 -1.08 -3.89 9.43
N GLY A 9 0.02 -3.94 10.18
CA GLY A 9 1.14 -3.01 10.04
C GLY A 9 1.76 -3.03 8.64
N TRP A 10 1.76 -4.20 7.98
CA TRP A 10 2.19 -4.34 6.59
C TRP A 10 1.21 -3.70 5.60
N ALA A 11 -0.09 -3.73 5.89
CA ALA A 11 -1.14 -3.18 5.03
C ALA A 11 -1.16 -1.64 5.09
N LYS A 12 -0.84 -1.05 6.25
CA LYS A 12 -0.66 0.39 6.41
C LYS A 12 0.59 0.92 5.69
N ARG A 13 1.58 0.05 5.47
CA ARG A 13 2.90 0.37 4.89
C ARG A 13 3.33 -0.70 3.88
N PRO A 14 2.60 -0.87 2.76
CA PRO A 14 2.95 -1.83 1.73
C PRO A 14 4.34 -1.56 1.18
N ARG A 15 5.20 -2.58 1.20
CA ARG A 15 6.58 -2.53 0.70
C ARG A 15 6.74 -3.02 -0.73
N SER A 16 5.65 -3.55 -1.32
CA SER A 16 5.67 -4.18 -2.64
C SER A 16 4.31 -4.04 -3.30
N ARG A 17 4.28 -4.12 -4.63
CA ARG A 17 3.04 -4.13 -5.43
C ARG A 17 2.09 -5.24 -4.98
N ILE A 18 2.61 -6.44 -4.75
CA ILE A 18 1.83 -7.60 -4.27
C ILE A 18 1.10 -7.29 -2.95
N ALA A 19 1.77 -6.63 -2.01
CA ALA A 19 1.14 -6.23 -0.74
C ALA A 19 0.02 -5.22 -0.99
N LEU A 20 0.24 -4.28 -1.91
CA LEU A 20 -0.74 -3.25 -2.24
C LEU A 20 -1.97 -3.85 -2.95
N GLU A 21 -1.77 -4.81 -3.85
CA GLU A 21 -2.85 -5.60 -4.47
C GLU A 21 -3.61 -6.45 -3.46
N ALA A 22 -2.92 -7.03 -2.48
CA ALA A 22 -3.57 -7.75 -1.39
C ALA A 22 -4.46 -6.82 -0.56
N VAL A 23 -4.00 -5.61 -0.22
CA VAL A 23 -4.83 -4.61 0.47
C VAL A 23 -6.06 -4.24 -0.37
N ARG A 24 -5.89 -4.03 -1.68
CA ARG A 24 -7.01 -3.77 -2.60
C ARG A 24 -8.02 -4.91 -2.64
N SER A 25 -7.53 -6.15 -2.74
CA SER A 25 -8.41 -7.33 -2.80
C SER A 25 -9.19 -7.50 -1.49
N LEU A 26 -8.51 -7.30 -0.35
CA LEU A 26 -9.10 -7.42 0.97
C LEU A 26 -10.03 -6.25 1.31
N SER A 27 -9.84 -5.06 0.74
CA SER A 27 -10.71 -3.91 0.98
C SER A 27 -12.15 -4.12 0.53
N SER A 28 -12.38 -5.03 -0.43
CA SER A 28 -13.73 -5.41 -0.86
C SER A 28 -14.46 -6.28 0.18
N ARG A 29 -13.75 -6.91 1.11
CA ARG A 29 -14.30 -7.93 2.03
C ARG A 29 -14.17 -7.55 3.50
N ASP A 30 -13.22 -6.68 3.85
CA ASP A 30 -12.94 -6.27 5.22
C ASP A 30 -12.87 -4.74 5.33
N ARG A 31 -13.72 -4.18 6.21
CA ARG A 31 -13.80 -2.74 6.47
C ARG A 31 -12.48 -2.12 6.94
N ARG A 32 -11.63 -2.89 7.62
CA ARG A 32 -10.32 -2.42 8.11
C ARG A 32 -9.38 -2.19 6.93
N PHE A 33 -9.35 -3.12 5.98
CA PHE A 33 -8.56 -2.97 4.76
C PHE A 33 -9.14 -1.88 3.85
N ARG A 34 -10.46 -1.67 3.87
CA ARG A 34 -11.08 -0.53 3.19
C ARG A 34 -10.63 0.81 3.76
N ALA A 35 -10.63 0.99 5.07
CA ALA A 35 -10.10 2.20 5.70
C ALA A 35 -8.61 2.42 5.40
N ILE A 36 -7.81 1.34 5.39
CA ILE A 36 -6.39 1.40 5.02
C ILE A 36 -6.24 1.83 3.56
N TRP A 37 -7.01 1.22 2.63
CA TRP A 37 -6.97 1.56 1.21
C TRP A 37 -7.31 3.03 0.97
N ASP A 38 -8.38 3.51 1.58
CA ASP A 38 -8.82 4.91 1.51
C ASP A 38 -7.71 5.88 1.99
N THR A 39 -7.09 5.57 3.13
CA THR A 39 -5.93 6.33 3.64
C THR A 39 -4.74 6.30 2.68
N LEU A 40 -4.48 5.18 2.00
CA LEU A 40 -3.38 5.07 1.03
C LEU A 40 -3.67 5.90 -0.24
N VAL A 41 -4.92 5.96 -0.67
CA VAL A 41 -5.38 6.79 -1.78
C VAL A 41 -5.25 8.28 -1.43
N GLU A 42 -5.77 8.69 -0.27
CA GLU A 42 -5.71 10.08 0.21
C GLU A 42 -4.26 10.59 0.33
N ARG A 43 -3.34 9.73 0.76
CA ARG A 43 -1.91 10.04 0.88
C ARG A 43 -1.14 10.04 -0.45
N GLY A 44 -1.80 9.70 -1.55
CA GLY A 44 -1.18 9.54 -2.86
C GLY A 44 -0.11 8.43 -2.89
N VAL A 45 -0.30 7.38 -2.08
CA VAL A 45 0.54 6.17 -2.14
C VAL A 45 0.09 5.27 -3.29
N VAL A 46 -1.22 5.26 -3.56
CA VAL A 46 -1.83 4.57 -4.69
C VAL A 46 -2.88 5.50 -5.31
N SER A 47 -3.02 5.45 -6.63
CA SER A 47 -4.14 6.10 -7.32
C SER A 47 -5.46 5.39 -7.00
N GLU A 48 -6.59 6.09 -7.16
CA GLU A 48 -7.94 5.50 -7.10
C GLU A 48 -8.10 4.28 -8.03
N GLN A 49 -7.37 4.27 -9.15
CA GLN A 49 -7.34 3.16 -10.11
C GLN A 49 -6.56 1.93 -9.60
N GLY A 50 -5.86 2.06 -8.48
CA GLY A 50 -5.01 1.03 -7.89
C GLY A 50 -3.57 1.03 -8.42
N VAL A 51 -3.13 2.09 -9.08
CA VAL A 51 -1.75 2.24 -9.57
C VAL A 51 -0.85 2.71 -8.43
N PRO A 52 0.16 1.92 -8.00
CA PRO A 52 1.05 2.32 -6.92
C PRO A 52 1.94 3.50 -7.34
N GLN A 53 1.88 4.57 -6.57
CA GLN A 53 2.69 5.79 -6.77
C GLN A 53 3.89 5.81 -5.81
N LYS A 54 3.76 5.20 -4.63
CA LYS A 54 4.81 5.12 -3.61
C LYS A 54 4.85 3.74 -2.96
N ILE A 55 6.02 3.34 -2.49
CA ILE A 55 6.23 2.12 -1.69
C ILE A 55 7.03 2.43 -0.43
N TRP A 56 6.75 1.70 0.65
CA TRP A 56 7.48 1.86 1.91
C TRP A 56 8.79 1.06 1.88
N THR A 57 9.93 1.72 2.03
CA THR A 57 11.25 1.03 2.03
C THR A 57 11.60 0.37 3.35
N GLY A 58 10.81 0.63 4.40
CA GLY A 58 11.17 0.29 5.78
C GLY A 58 11.42 1.54 6.63
N THR A 59 11.98 2.58 6.02
CA THR A 59 12.31 3.87 6.66
C THR A 59 11.51 5.04 6.10
N GLN A 60 11.23 5.06 4.79
CA GLN A 60 10.50 6.16 4.15
C GLN A 60 9.63 5.70 2.98
N TRP A 61 8.70 6.55 2.56
CA TRP A 61 7.98 6.38 1.30
C TRP A 61 8.89 6.81 0.16
N GLN A 62 9.13 5.91 -0.79
CA GLN A 62 9.81 6.23 -2.05
C GLN A 62 8.79 6.21 -3.19
N PRO A 63 8.83 7.17 -4.13
CA PRO A 63 8.04 7.06 -5.34
C PRO A 63 8.43 5.80 -6.10
N VAL A 64 7.43 5.11 -6.64
CA VAL A 64 7.66 4.07 -7.64
C VAL A 64 8.07 4.82 -8.89
N GLY A 65 9.38 5.07 -9.03
CA GLY A 65 9.93 5.87 -10.10
C GLY A 65 9.49 5.36 -11.48
N GLU A 66 9.30 6.30 -12.39
CA GLU A 66 8.94 6.16 -13.81
C GLU A 66 9.90 5.26 -14.64
N THR A 67 10.93 4.69 -14.01
CA THR A 67 11.87 3.72 -14.61
C THR A 67 11.18 2.46 -15.15
N TRP A 68 9.96 2.12 -14.73
CA TRP A 68 9.19 1.01 -15.30
C TRP A 68 8.41 1.37 -16.57
N LEU A 69 8.30 2.65 -16.92
CA LEU A 69 7.59 3.14 -18.11
C LEU A 69 8.52 3.48 -19.29
N SER A 70 9.84 3.37 -19.12
CA SER A 70 10.85 3.71 -20.15
C SER A 70 11.39 2.52 -20.95
N ILE A 71 10.74 1.35 -20.91
CA ILE A 71 11.02 0.30 -21.90
C ILE A 71 9.83 0.28 -22.86
N SER A 72 9.84 1.28 -23.75
CA SER A 72 9.16 1.24 -25.06
C SER A 72 9.60 0.03 -25.88
#